data_AF-A0A3Q4GC42-F1
#
_entry.id   AF-A0A3Q4GC42-F1
#
_cell.length_a   1.000
_cell.length_b   1.000
_cell.length_c   1.000
_cell.angle_alpha   90.00
_cell.angle_beta   90.00
_cell.angle_gamma   90.00
#
_symmetry.space_group_name_H-M   'P 1'
#
loop_
_entity.id
_entity.type
_entity.pdbx_description
1 polymer ?
#
loop_
_entity_poly.entity_id
_entity_poly.type
_entity_poly.pdbx_seq_one_letter_code
_entity_poly.pdbx_strand_id
1 'polypeptide(L)'
;INFCCGNQPLICAGAPVYLYEYQHSLKMVQKRRPSFVGSDHTDEIFTVFWGFLGLECRIFYKIITLEPCFVEEEELSRTMMSYWGNFARTGSPNGHNLVHWPKYEADEKYLAIDLKTQVTAQHLKKERFVFLTQTVPEKLKQHDKNAERSEL
;
A
#
# COMPACT_ATOMS: atom_id res chain seq x y z
N ILE A 1 -2.79 -26.98 -19.33
CA ILE A 1 -3.59 -25.84 -18.84
C ILE A 1 -2.62 -24.95 -18.09
N ASN A 2 -2.30 -23.78 -18.67
CA ASN A 2 -1.22 -22.91 -18.23
C ASN A 2 -1.43 -22.41 -16.80
N PHE A 3 -0.39 -22.50 -15.97
CA PHE A 3 -0.27 -21.90 -14.64
C PHE A 3 -0.14 -20.37 -14.72
N CYS A 4 -1.02 -19.67 -15.45
CA CYS A 4 -0.88 -18.21 -15.62
C CYS A 4 -1.24 -17.40 -14.37
N CYS A 5 -1.79 -17.98 -13.30
CA CYS A 5 -2.27 -17.15 -12.20
C CYS A 5 -2.44 -17.91 -10.88
N GLY A 6 -1.36 -18.09 -10.14
CA GLY A 6 -1.47 -18.34 -8.71
C GLY A 6 -1.76 -17.01 -8.01
N ASN A 7 -3.05 -16.66 -7.82
CA ASN A 7 -3.54 -15.67 -6.84
C ASN A 7 -3.63 -14.17 -7.22
N GLN A 8 -3.43 -13.74 -8.47
CA GLN A 8 -3.71 -12.33 -8.90
C GLN A 8 -4.71 -12.24 -10.07
N PRO A 9 -6.01 -12.45 -9.80
CA PRO A 9 -7.03 -12.56 -10.85
C PRO A 9 -7.16 -11.31 -11.74
N LEU A 10 -6.87 -10.11 -11.21
CA LEU A 10 -7.00 -8.85 -11.96
C LEU A 10 -5.94 -8.68 -13.05
N ILE A 11 -4.71 -9.14 -12.83
CA ILE A 11 -3.63 -9.08 -13.82
C ILE A 11 -3.97 -10.03 -14.98
N CYS A 12 -4.49 -11.21 -14.65
CA CYS A 12 -4.86 -12.24 -15.60
C CYS A 12 -6.11 -11.88 -16.42
N ALA A 13 -6.90 -10.91 -15.97
CA ALA A 13 -7.99 -10.31 -16.74
C ALA A 13 -7.52 -9.23 -17.74
N GLY A 14 -6.22 -8.92 -17.81
CA GLY A 14 -5.65 -7.91 -18.71
C GLY A 14 -5.88 -6.46 -18.27
N ALA A 15 -6.43 -6.25 -17.06
CA ALA A 15 -6.66 -4.90 -16.53
C ALA A 15 -5.33 -4.23 -16.11
N PRO A 16 -5.19 -2.91 -16.27
CA PRO A 16 -4.04 -2.20 -15.72
C PRO A 16 -4.12 -2.19 -14.18
N VAL A 17 -3.12 -2.79 -13.54
CA VAL A 17 -3.00 -2.84 -12.07
C VAL A 17 -1.82 -1.98 -11.65
N TYR A 18 -1.98 -1.26 -10.54
CA TYR A 18 -0.92 -0.47 -9.90
C TYR A 18 -0.91 -0.81 -8.41
N LEU A 19 0.27 -1.08 -7.86
CA LEU A 19 0.44 -1.44 -6.46
C LEU A 19 1.33 -0.40 -5.76
N TYR A 20 1.01 -0.08 -4.50
CA TYR A 20 1.87 0.72 -3.63
C TYR A 20 1.94 0.17 -2.21
N GLU A 21 3.03 0.48 -1.49
CA GLU A 21 3.14 0.31 -0.04
C GLU A 21 3.27 1.70 0.59
N TYR A 22 2.35 2.05 1.47
CA TYR A 22 2.39 3.30 2.22
C TYR A 22 3.05 3.07 3.59
N GLN A 23 4.03 3.89 3.91
CA GLN A 23 4.95 3.66 5.04
C GLN A 23 4.96 4.78 6.08
N HIS A 24 4.32 5.92 5.81
CA HIS A 24 4.35 7.10 6.67
C HIS A 24 3.18 7.18 7.65
N SER A 25 3.45 7.13 8.95
CA SER A 25 2.45 7.51 9.96
C SER A 25 2.42 9.01 10.17
N LEU A 26 1.24 9.63 10.06
CA LEU A 26 1.09 11.05 10.36
C LEU A 26 1.49 11.37 11.81
N LYS A 27 2.18 12.50 12.02
CA LYS A 27 2.67 12.90 13.36
C LYS A 27 1.55 13.03 14.40
N MET A 28 0.37 13.50 13.99
CA MET A 28 -0.84 13.52 14.82
C MET A 28 -1.14 12.13 15.43
N VAL A 29 -0.98 11.09 14.61
CA VAL A 29 -1.35 9.72 14.95
C VAL A 29 -0.22 9.02 15.71
N GLN A 30 1.04 9.28 15.33
CA GLN A 30 2.22 8.77 16.05
C GLN A 30 2.20 9.16 17.54
N LYS A 31 1.74 10.37 17.88
CA LYS A 31 1.62 10.82 19.28
C LYS A 31 0.65 10.00 20.13
N ARG A 32 -0.29 9.29 19.49
CA ARG A 32 -1.32 8.48 20.15
C ARG A 32 -1.00 6.98 20.13
N ARG A 33 0.13 6.58 19.54
CA ARG A 33 0.53 5.18 19.37
C ARG A 33 1.93 4.92 19.93
N PRO A 34 2.27 3.67 20.27
CA PRO A 34 3.63 3.31 20.65
C PRO A 34 4.64 3.59 19.53
N SER A 35 5.86 4.01 19.88
CA SER A 35 6.88 4.46 18.91
C SER A 35 7.39 3.38 17.93
N PHE A 36 7.16 2.11 18.23
CA PHE A 36 7.52 1.01 17.32
C PHE A 36 6.48 0.79 16.21
N VAL A 37 5.31 1.43 16.30
CA VAL A 37 4.24 1.30 15.31
C VAL A 37 4.54 2.27 14.16
N GLY A 38 4.83 1.71 12.99
CA GLY A 38 4.86 2.46 11.73
C GLY A 38 3.46 2.70 11.18
N SER A 39 3.34 2.85 9.85
CA SER A 39 2.03 3.01 9.21
C SER A 39 1.06 1.91 9.62
N ASP A 40 -0.11 2.32 10.09
CA ASP A 40 -1.19 1.42 10.49
C ASP A 40 -2.33 1.46 9.45
N HIS A 41 -3.32 0.61 9.66
CA HIS A 41 -4.52 0.56 8.83
C HIS A 41 -5.20 1.94 8.78
N THR A 42 -5.53 2.40 7.56
CA THR A 42 -6.21 3.66 7.24
C THR A 42 -5.39 4.95 7.39
N ASP A 43 -4.12 4.88 7.77
CA ASP A 43 -3.28 6.08 7.91
C ASP A 43 -3.16 6.85 6.57
N GLU A 44 -3.23 6.16 5.43
CA GLU A 44 -3.17 6.75 4.09
C GLU A 44 -4.41 7.56 3.71
N ILE A 45 -5.57 7.26 4.32
CA ILE A 45 -6.83 7.96 4.04
C ILE A 45 -6.68 9.44 4.35
N PHE A 46 -6.04 9.78 5.46
CA PHE A 46 -5.79 11.17 5.83
C PHE A 46 -4.97 11.90 4.77
N THR A 47 -4.00 11.24 4.18
CA THR A 47 -3.11 11.81 3.16
C THR A 47 -3.82 11.97 1.81
N VAL A 48 -4.68 11.02 1.43
CA VAL A 48 -5.49 11.09 0.19
C VAL A 48 -6.62 12.12 0.29
N PHE A 49 -7.30 12.20 1.44
CA PHE A 49 -8.48 13.06 1.62
C PHE A 49 -8.20 14.36 2.36
N TRP A 50 -6.93 14.68 2.66
CA TRP A 50 -6.56 15.93 3.32
C TRP A 50 -7.17 17.16 2.64
N GLY A 51 -7.08 17.23 1.30
CA GLY A 51 -7.64 18.32 0.50
C GLY A 51 -9.16 18.28 0.37
N PHE A 52 -9.82 17.15 0.64
CA PHE A 52 -11.28 17.02 0.53
C PHE A 52 -12.01 17.87 1.58
N LEU A 53 -11.38 18.13 2.73
CA LEU A 53 -11.98 19.00 3.74
C LEU A 53 -11.85 20.49 3.41
N GLY A 54 -11.14 20.88 2.32
CA GLY A 54 -10.98 22.28 1.90
C GLY A 54 -10.30 23.17 2.94
N LEU A 55 -9.82 22.59 4.03
CA LEU A 55 -9.13 23.26 5.11
C LEU A 55 -7.66 23.27 4.73
N GLU A 56 -7.06 24.46 4.64
CA GLU A 56 -5.61 24.56 4.61
C GLU A 56 -5.04 23.69 5.74
N CYS A 57 -3.90 23.03 5.50
CA CYS A 57 -3.27 22.15 6.47
C CYS A 57 -3.21 22.77 7.87
N ARG A 58 -2.99 24.09 7.93
CA ARG A 58 -3.01 24.90 9.16
C ARG A 58 -4.36 24.90 9.90
N ILE A 59 -5.49 24.98 9.19
CA ILE A 59 -6.81 25.00 9.80
C ILE A 59 -7.22 23.59 10.25
N PHE A 60 -6.95 22.56 9.43
CA PHE A 60 -7.22 21.17 9.81
C PHE A 60 -6.46 20.78 11.08
N TYR A 61 -5.13 20.98 11.10
CA TYR A 61 -4.32 20.68 12.29
C TYR A 61 -4.76 21.50 13.50
N LYS A 62 -5.08 22.80 13.33
CA LYS A 62 -5.56 23.64 14.43
C LYS A 62 -6.90 23.14 15.01
N ILE A 63 -7.85 22.71 14.19
CA ILE A 63 -9.17 22.26 14.66
C ILE A 63 -9.10 20.86 15.28
N ILE A 64 -8.36 19.94 14.65
CA ILE A 64 -8.38 18.51 15.02
C ILE A 64 -7.33 18.19 16.10
N THR A 65 -6.20 18.89 16.10
CA THR A 65 -5.02 18.53 16.93
C THR A 65 -4.48 19.65 17.78
N LEU A 66 -4.81 20.91 17.48
CA LEU A 66 -4.22 22.11 18.08
C LEU A 66 -2.71 22.25 17.83
N GLU A 67 -2.17 21.58 16.81
CA GLU A 67 -0.74 21.57 16.47
C GLU A 67 -0.43 22.35 15.18
N PRO A 68 0.85 22.70 14.92
CA PRO A 68 1.24 23.25 13.63
C PRO A 68 1.13 22.21 12.51
N CYS A 69 0.78 22.68 11.32
CA CYS A 69 0.90 21.89 10.10
C CYS A 69 2.35 21.47 9.85
N PHE A 70 2.56 20.23 9.43
CA PHE A 70 3.85 19.73 8.97
C PHE A 70 3.91 19.81 7.45
N VAL A 71 4.79 20.69 6.96
CA VAL A 71 4.89 21.02 5.52
C VAL A 71 5.19 19.76 4.69
N GLU A 72 6.02 18.85 5.19
CA GLU A 72 6.34 17.61 4.48
C GLU A 72 5.13 16.68 4.34
N GLU A 73 4.20 16.67 5.31
CA GLU A 73 2.98 15.87 5.23
C GLU A 73 1.95 16.51 4.28
N GLU A 74 1.96 17.84 4.17
CA GLU A 74 1.18 18.55 3.14
C GLU A 74 1.68 18.22 1.73
N GLU A 75 3.00 18.20 1.53
CA GLU A 75 3.63 17.80 0.26
C GLU A 75 3.31 16.34 -0.09
N LEU A 76 3.42 15.44 0.89
CA LEU A 76 3.02 14.04 0.73
C LEU A 76 1.54 13.93 0.34
N SER A 77 0.67 14.71 0.98
CA SER A 77 -0.75 14.74 0.64
C SER A 77 -1.01 15.22 -0.79
N ARG A 78 -0.37 16.31 -1.21
CA ARG A 78 -0.47 16.81 -2.60
C ARG A 78 0.01 15.76 -3.61
N THR A 79 1.06 15.02 -3.27
CA THR A 79 1.59 13.93 -4.07
C THR A 79 0.57 12.79 -4.19
N MET A 80 -0.01 12.33 -3.07
CA MET A 80 -1.04 11.29 -3.07
C MET A 80 -2.30 11.70 -3.84
N MET A 81 -2.81 12.91 -3.61
CA MET A 81 -3.96 13.44 -4.35
C MET A 81 -3.69 13.52 -5.85
N SER A 82 -2.46 13.84 -6.25
CA SER A 82 -2.07 13.87 -7.66
C SER A 82 -2.09 12.47 -8.28
N TYR A 83 -1.52 11.46 -7.60
CA TYR A 83 -1.59 10.08 -8.09
C TYR A 83 -3.04 9.57 -8.21
N TRP A 84 -3.84 9.74 -7.15
CA TRP A 84 -5.23 9.30 -7.14
C TRP A 84 -6.10 10.04 -8.16
N GLY A 85 -5.92 11.36 -8.28
CA GLY A 85 -6.63 12.18 -9.26
C GLY A 85 -6.25 11.83 -10.71
N ASN A 86 -4.97 11.58 -10.99
CA ASN A 86 -4.53 11.12 -12.31
C ASN A 86 -5.10 9.76 -12.67
N PHE A 87 -5.10 8.83 -11.71
CA PHE A 87 -5.67 7.50 -11.90
C PHE A 87 -7.17 7.58 -12.17
N ALA A 88 -7.92 8.35 -11.38
CA ALA A 88 -9.35 8.55 -11.60
C ALA A 88 -9.67 9.17 -12.97
N ARG A 89 -8.80 10.07 -13.47
CA ARG A 89 -8.98 10.77 -14.75
C ARG A 89 -8.57 9.94 -15.97
N THR A 90 -7.54 9.10 -15.85
CA THR A 90 -6.88 8.49 -17.03
C THR A 90 -6.65 6.99 -16.94
N GLY A 91 -6.86 6.37 -15.77
CA GLY A 91 -6.47 5.00 -15.51
C GLY A 91 -4.97 4.81 -15.26
N SER A 92 -4.16 5.88 -15.29
CA SER A 92 -2.74 5.86 -14.88
C SER A 92 -2.49 6.87 -13.75
N PRO A 93 -1.79 6.50 -12.68
CA PRO A 93 -1.47 7.44 -11.59
C PRO A 93 -0.40 8.47 -11.97
N ASN A 94 0.35 8.22 -13.06
CA ASN A 94 1.50 9.04 -13.45
C ASN A 94 1.10 10.46 -13.90
N GLY A 95 1.99 11.42 -13.64
CA GLY A 95 1.81 12.82 -14.01
C GLY A 95 3.12 13.60 -13.93
N HIS A 96 3.06 14.88 -14.28
CA HIS A 96 4.22 15.77 -14.21
C HIS A 96 4.69 15.95 -12.76
N ASN A 97 6.01 15.98 -12.54
CA ASN A 97 6.67 16.11 -11.23
C ASN A 97 6.34 14.99 -10.21
N LEU A 98 5.87 13.82 -10.68
CA LEU A 98 5.69 12.64 -9.84
C LEU A 98 6.76 11.60 -10.16
N VAL A 99 7.17 10.86 -9.12
CA VAL A 99 7.98 9.66 -9.32
C VAL A 99 7.16 8.67 -10.16
N HIS A 100 7.84 7.98 -11.08
CA HIS A 100 7.16 7.02 -11.93
C HIS A 100 6.58 5.89 -11.08
N TRP A 101 5.27 5.69 -11.19
CA TRP A 101 4.55 4.58 -10.59
C TRP A 101 4.38 3.49 -11.66
N PRO A 102 5.13 2.39 -11.57
CA PRO A 102 5.11 1.32 -12.56
C PRO A 102 3.79 0.57 -12.52
N LYS A 103 3.36 0.08 -13.69
CA LYS A 103 2.28 -0.89 -13.78
C LYS A 103 2.74 -2.20 -13.12
N TYR A 104 1.86 -2.81 -12.34
CA TYR A 104 2.13 -4.07 -11.68
C TYR A 104 1.97 -5.21 -12.68
N GLU A 105 3.09 -5.84 -13.04
CA GLU A 105 3.17 -6.91 -14.03
C GLU A 105 4.04 -8.07 -13.51
N ALA A 106 4.60 -8.89 -14.41
CA ALA A 106 5.37 -10.09 -14.07
C ALA A 106 6.65 -9.82 -13.25
N ASP A 107 7.17 -8.59 -13.32
CA ASP A 107 8.32 -8.15 -12.51
C ASP A 107 7.92 -7.64 -11.11
N GLU A 108 6.63 -7.71 -10.78
CA GLU A 108 6.06 -7.41 -9.46
C GLU A 108 6.49 -6.03 -8.90
N LYS A 109 6.67 -5.05 -9.79
CA LYS A 109 7.06 -3.68 -9.44
C LYS A 109 5.92 -2.92 -8.77
N TYR A 110 6.25 -2.17 -7.73
CA TYR A 110 5.32 -1.33 -6.98
C TYR A 110 5.98 -0.02 -6.55
N LEU A 111 5.17 0.95 -6.12
CA LEU A 111 5.66 2.21 -5.57
C LEU A 111 5.67 2.13 -4.03
N ALA A 112 6.84 2.26 -3.40
CA ALA A 112 6.93 2.52 -1.97
C ALA A 112 6.83 4.03 -1.73
N ILE A 113 5.92 4.42 -0.84
CA ILE A 113 5.59 5.82 -0.55
C ILE A 113 5.83 6.08 0.94
N ASP A 114 6.81 6.93 1.21
CA ASP A 114 7.12 7.47 2.53
C ASP A 114 7.16 9.01 2.46
N LEU A 115 7.30 9.67 3.62
CA LEU A 115 7.20 11.13 3.77
C LEU A 115 8.08 11.90 2.79
N LYS A 116 9.33 11.49 2.64
CA LYS A 116 10.34 12.21 1.82
C LYS A 116 10.79 11.42 0.59
N THR A 117 10.38 10.16 0.48
CA THR A 117 10.88 9.28 -0.58
C THR A 117 9.73 8.54 -1.23
N GLN A 118 9.76 8.54 -2.56
CA GLN A 118 8.94 7.66 -3.36
C GLN A 118 9.88 6.88 -4.26
N VAL A 119 9.86 5.55 -4.15
CA VAL A 119 10.82 4.69 -4.85
C VAL A 119 10.10 3.52 -5.48
N THR A 120 10.53 3.15 -6.69
CA THR A 120 10.09 1.91 -7.30
C THR A 120 10.81 0.74 -6.63
N ALA A 121 10.04 -0.20 -6.11
CA ALA A 121 10.53 -1.44 -5.51
C ALA A 121 9.88 -2.64 -6.20
N GLN A 122 10.28 -3.86 -5.83
CA GLN A 122 9.81 -5.11 -6.42
C GLN A 122 9.51 -6.15 -5.34
N HIS A 123 8.69 -7.14 -5.67
CA HIS A 123 8.49 -8.34 -4.85
C HIS A 123 7.95 -8.06 -3.43
N LEU A 124 6.97 -7.17 -3.30
CA LEU A 124 6.40 -6.77 -2.01
C LEU A 124 5.98 -7.99 -1.16
N LYS A 125 6.65 -8.19 -0.03
CA LYS A 125 6.41 -9.28 0.94
C LYS A 125 6.34 -10.69 0.33
N LYS A 126 7.04 -10.94 -0.78
CA LYS A 126 6.97 -12.20 -1.56
C LYS A 126 7.14 -13.45 -0.70
N GLU A 127 8.13 -13.47 0.19
CA GLU A 127 8.37 -14.62 1.07
C GLU A 127 7.19 -14.94 1.99
N ARG A 128 6.57 -13.91 2.58
CA ARG A 128 5.38 -14.07 3.43
C ARG A 128 4.18 -14.55 2.62
N PHE A 129 4.02 -14.03 1.41
CA PHE A 129 2.96 -14.45 0.50
C PHE A 129 3.10 -15.93 0.13
N VAL A 130 4.31 -16.37 -0.27
CA VAL A 130 4.61 -17.78 -0.57
C VAL A 130 4.38 -18.66 0.66
N PHE A 131 4.85 -18.24 1.83
CA PHE A 131 4.63 -18.97 3.07
C PHE A 131 3.13 -19.21 3.35
N LEU A 132 2.31 -18.16 3.30
CA LEU A 132 0.88 -18.26 3.62
C LEU A 132 0.07 -19.01 2.54
N THR A 133 0.42 -18.85 1.26
CA THR A 133 -0.40 -19.38 0.15
C THR A 133 0.06 -20.75 -0.35
N GLN A 134 1.32 -21.12 -0.14
CA GLN A 134 1.88 -22.39 -0.60
C GLN A 134 2.30 -23.26 0.58
N THR A 135 3.22 -22.74 1.42
CA THR A 135 3.83 -23.55 2.49
C THR A 135 2.82 -24.01 3.53
N VAL A 136 1.95 -23.12 4.03
CA VAL A 136 0.95 -23.47 5.05
C VAL A 136 -0.04 -24.54 4.53
N PRO A 137 -0.72 -24.37 3.38
CA PRO A 137 -1.60 -25.40 2.82
C PRO A 137 -0.92 -26.74 2.54
N GLU A 138 0.32 -26.73 2.05
CA GLU A 138 1.09 -27.96 1.83
C GLU A 138 1.36 -28.71 3.14
N LYS A 139 1.75 -27.97 4.19
CA LYS A 139 1.99 -28.56 5.51
C LYS A 139 0.72 -29.12 6.14
N LEU A 140 -0.42 -28.45 5.98
CA LEU A 140 -1.72 -28.96 6.44
C LEU A 140 -2.08 -30.27 5.72
N LYS A 141 -1.98 -30.32 4.39
CA LYS A 141 -2.23 -31.56 3.61
C LYS A 141 -1.28 -32.70 3.99
N GLN A 142 -0.02 -32.41 4.30
CA GLN A 142 0.94 -33.41 4.76
C GLN A 142 0.55 -33.94 6.15
N HIS A 143 0.13 -33.06 7.05
CA HIS A 143 -0.34 -33.44 8.38
C HIS A 143 -1.56 -34.36 8.30
N ASP A 144 -2.57 -34.00 7.52
CA ASP A 144 -3.81 -34.79 7.38
C ASP A 144 -3.54 -36.21 6.84
N LYS A 145 -2.71 -36.31 5.78
CA LYS A 145 -2.29 -37.61 5.23
C LYS A 145 -1.51 -38.47 6.22
N ASN A 146 -0.69 -37.84 7.07
CA ASN A 146 0.08 -38.57 8.08
C ASN A 146 -0.82 -39.06 9.22
N ALA A 147 -1.84 -38.29 9.60
CA ALA A 147 -2.84 -38.70 10.59
C ALA A 147 -3.65 -39.90 10.08
N GLU A 148 -4.18 -39.84 8.86
CA GLU A 148 -4.90 -40.96 8.22
C GLU A 148 -4.04 -42.23 8.12
N ARG A 149 -2.74 -42.09 7.81
CA ARG A 149 -1.80 -43.22 7.76
C ARG A 149 -1.52 -43.83 9.13
N SER A 150 -1.56 -43.04 10.21
CA SER A 150 -1.31 -43.53 11.58
C SER A 150 -2.52 -44.24 12.21
N GLU A 151 -3.71 -44.10 11.62
CA GLU A 151 -4.95 -44.75 12.05
C GLU A 151 -5.22 -46.10 11.37
N LEU A 152 -4.36 -46.50 10.41
CA LEU A 152 -4.38 -47.77 9.67
C LEU A 152 -3.31 -48.74 10.18
#